data_AF-A0A7J7M2R3-F1
#
_entry.id   AF-A0A7J7M2R3-F1
#
_cell.length_a   1.000
_cell.length_b   1.000
_cell.length_c   1.000
_cell.angle_alpha   90.00
_cell.angle_beta   90.00
_cell.angle_gamma   90.00
#
_symmetry.space_group_name_H-M   'P 1'
#
loop_
_entity.id
_entity.type
_entity.pdbx_description
1 polymer ?
#
loop_
_entity_poly.entity_id
_entity_poly.type
_entity_poly.pdbx_seq_one_letter_code
_entity_poly.pdbx_strand_id
1 'polypeptide(L)'
;MDKTSQDCPYPGCFFCVMKEGNPSKRRSSILKFFRELPSQDDEGQVLPISGLWNTAMAHPNDPEFIDLGIFECMAALIWKGLKNRRWLSHDQNVYIPYYAAHVIGSYTMNMEEFAVSAVQAGVIPSLVELLRGRLTWVEQRVAVRALGHLATYANTFPAIASHGEILELSIQLAMSSLEIVYSHFYQNADRRLSYHCDLLTRGMGAVEMESRKAEEWASQLQCWSLQLINCFAFKSEFLSVVCKPDFLIKLPGMWGGLVNENSPAGIGLLRTICHHKLGRGPVANCSGLVEALCNIARSSDDWQFMAIDCLLWLLQDPSTCYKVIDKVAPALIDLAEISALGITKSLGIL
;
A
#
# COMPACT_ATOMS: atom_id res chain seq x y z
N MET A 1 -43.93 -11.48 26.09
CA MET A 1 -42.62 -12.06 26.45
C MET A 1 -41.57 -11.07 26.02
N ASP A 2 -41.25 -10.14 26.92
CA ASP A 2 -40.14 -9.21 26.77
C ASP A 2 -38.85 -10.02 26.63
N LYS A 3 -38.18 -9.88 25.48
CA LYS A 3 -36.78 -10.26 25.39
C LYS A 3 -36.02 -9.15 26.12
N THR A 4 -35.75 -9.38 27.40
CA THR A 4 -34.70 -8.70 28.15
C THR A 4 -33.46 -8.59 27.27
N SER A 5 -33.13 -7.39 26.80
CA SER A 5 -31.80 -7.14 26.25
C SER A 5 -30.83 -7.43 27.38
N GLN A 6 -29.97 -8.44 27.22
CA GLN A 6 -28.82 -8.59 28.11
C GLN A 6 -28.05 -7.28 28.06
N ASP A 7 -28.04 -6.55 29.19
CA ASP A 7 -27.20 -5.37 29.35
C ASP A 7 -25.77 -5.74 28.98
N CYS A 8 -25.13 -4.91 28.17
CA CYS A 8 -23.75 -5.14 27.75
C CYS A 8 -22.88 -5.25 29.01
N PRO A 9 -22.04 -6.30 29.15
CA PRO A 9 -21.19 -6.47 30.33
C PRO A 9 -20.15 -5.34 30.48
N TYR A 10 -19.98 -4.51 29.45
CA TYR A 10 -19.11 -3.34 29.44
C TYR A 10 -19.90 -2.07 29.05
N PRO A 11 -20.69 -1.49 29.98
CA PRO A 11 -21.39 -0.23 29.74
C PRO A 11 -20.38 0.86 29.36
N GLY A 12 -20.60 1.51 28.21
CA GLY A 12 -19.68 2.51 27.67
C GLY A 12 -18.62 1.96 26.71
N CYS A 13 -18.64 0.67 26.36
CA CYS A 13 -17.81 0.15 25.26
C CYS A 13 -18.15 0.82 23.92
N PHE A 14 -17.23 0.78 22.96
CA PHE A 14 -17.40 1.39 21.65
C PHE A 14 -18.73 1.01 20.98
N PHE A 15 -19.14 -0.26 21.01
CA PHE A 15 -20.40 -0.71 20.41
C PHE A 15 -21.65 -0.16 21.11
N CYS A 16 -21.59 0.03 22.43
CA CYS A 16 -22.66 0.72 23.18
C CYS A 16 -22.70 2.20 22.82
N VAL A 17 -21.54 2.86 22.70
CA VAL A 17 -21.44 4.25 22.25
C VAL A 17 -22.04 4.40 20.86
N MET A 18 -21.74 3.51 19.92
CA MET A 18 -22.29 3.55 18.56
C MET A 18 -23.80 3.33 18.49
N LYS A 19 -24.41 2.69 19.51
CA LYS A 19 -25.87 2.51 19.62
C LYS A 19 -26.60 3.70 20.24
N GLU A 20 -25.88 4.71 20.73
CA GLU A 20 -26.50 5.93 21.28
C GLU A 20 -27.27 6.68 20.18
N GLY A 21 -28.59 6.80 20.39
CA GLY A 21 -29.50 7.41 19.43
C GLY A 21 -29.43 8.93 19.40
N ASN A 22 -28.95 9.57 20.47
CA ASN A 22 -28.74 11.02 20.51
C ASN A 22 -27.37 11.39 19.89
N PRO A 23 -27.32 12.10 18.74
CA PRO A 23 -26.07 12.37 18.05
C PRO A 23 -25.05 13.17 18.87
N SER A 24 -25.51 14.15 19.65
CA SER A 24 -24.62 14.98 20.48
C SER A 24 -23.98 14.17 21.61
N LYS A 25 -24.77 13.31 22.28
CA LYS A 25 -24.24 12.40 23.31
C LYS A 25 -23.29 11.37 22.69
N ARG A 26 -23.65 10.79 21.54
CA ARG A 26 -22.79 9.84 20.82
C ARG A 26 -21.43 10.45 20.47
N ARG A 27 -21.42 11.62 19.84
CA ARG A 27 -20.17 12.33 19.48
C ARG A 27 -19.31 12.65 20.69
N SER A 28 -19.90 13.12 21.78
CA SER A 28 -19.18 13.37 23.04
C SER A 28 -18.54 12.10 23.60
N SER A 29 -19.27 10.98 23.58
CA SER A 29 -18.78 9.68 24.02
C SER A 29 -17.67 9.12 23.11
N ILE A 30 -17.77 9.28 21.79
CA ILE A 30 -16.72 8.88 20.83
C ILE A 30 -15.46 9.72 21.06
N LEU A 31 -15.59 11.03 21.21
CA LEU A 31 -14.46 11.93 21.50
C LEU A 31 -13.73 11.49 22.78
N LYS A 32 -14.49 11.19 23.83
CA LYS A 32 -13.92 10.67 25.08
C LYS A 32 -13.22 9.33 24.86
N PHE A 33 -13.87 8.42 24.14
CA PHE A 33 -13.32 7.10 23.82
C PHE A 33 -11.98 7.20 23.08
N PHE A 34 -11.86 8.02 22.04
CA PHE A 34 -10.60 8.20 21.30
C PHE A 34 -9.48 8.80 22.13
N ARG A 35 -9.80 9.68 23.09
CA ARG A 35 -8.80 10.25 24.01
C ARG A 35 -8.28 9.23 25.02
N GLU A 36 -9.16 8.38 25.53
CA GLU A 36 -8.84 7.46 26.63
C GLU A 36 -8.25 6.13 26.14
N LEU A 37 -8.69 5.62 24.98
CA LEU A 37 -8.33 4.31 24.47
C LEU A 37 -6.80 4.04 24.44
N PRO A 38 -5.93 4.95 23.99
CA PRO A 38 -4.48 4.70 24.00
C PRO A 38 -3.90 4.58 25.42
N SER A 39 -4.52 5.19 26.43
CA SER A 39 -4.04 5.16 27.83
C SER A 39 -4.50 3.94 28.63
N GLN A 40 -5.53 3.24 28.17
CA GLN A 40 -6.12 2.08 28.83
C GLN A 40 -5.31 0.81 28.56
N ASP A 41 -5.26 -0.12 29.52
CA ASP A 41 -4.66 -1.45 29.38
C ASP A 41 -5.71 -2.56 29.52
N ASP A 42 -6.97 -2.24 29.22
CA ASP A 42 -8.12 -3.16 29.36
C ASP A 42 -8.05 -4.31 28.35
N GLU A 43 -8.63 -5.46 28.69
CA GLU A 43 -8.79 -6.60 27.77
C GLU A 43 -9.79 -6.26 26.64
N GLY A 44 -9.63 -6.87 25.46
CA GLY A 44 -10.58 -6.71 24.36
C GLY A 44 -10.51 -5.39 23.58
N GLN A 45 -9.46 -4.59 23.77
CA GLN A 45 -9.23 -3.33 23.03
C GLN A 45 -9.20 -3.51 21.50
N VAL A 46 -8.84 -4.70 21.03
CA VAL A 46 -8.82 -5.01 19.60
C VAL A 46 -10.21 -4.92 18.94
N LEU A 47 -11.29 -5.24 19.67
CA LEU A 47 -12.63 -5.35 19.09
C LEU A 47 -13.16 -3.98 18.62
N PRO A 48 -13.12 -2.91 19.45
CA PRO A 48 -13.40 -1.56 18.97
C PRO A 48 -12.60 -1.15 17.75
N ILE A 49 -11.29 -1.44 17.71
CA ILE A 49 -10.39 -0.96 16.65
C ILE A 49 -10.64 -1.71 15.34
N SER A 50 -10.91 -3.02 15.41
CA SER A 50 -11.38 -3.79 14.26
C SER A 50 -12.74 -3.28 13.77
N GLY A 51 -13.65 -2.90 14.68
CA GLY A 51 -14.90 -2.22 14.36
C GLY A 51 -14.69 -0.90 13.61
N LEU A 52 -13.79 -0.05 14.10
CA LEU A 52 -13.41 1.22 13.46
C LEU A 52 -12.85 1.00 12.06
N TRP A 53 -12.00 -0.02 11.87
CA TRP A 53 -11.49 -0.37 10.55
C TRP A 53 -12.60 -0.77 9.58
N ASN A 54 -13.54 -1.61 10.02
CA ASN A 54 -14.68 -1.99 9.19
C ASN A 54 -15.54 -0.77 8.81
N THR A 55 -15.76 0.15 9.74
CA THR A 55 -16.47 1.42 9.45
C THR A 55 -15.69 2.28 8.46
N ALA A 56 -14.37 2.44 8.64
CA ALA A 56 -13.51 3.19 7.73
C ALA A 56 -13.50 2.61 6.31
N MET A 57 -13.58 1.27 6.18
CA MET A 57 -13.69 0.61 4.89
C MET A 57 -15.06 0.78 4.23
N ALA A 58 -16.14 0.75 5.01
CA ALA A 58 -17.50 0.89 4.50
C ALA A 58 -17.85 2.35 4.15
N HIS A 59 -17.33 3.30 4.93
CA HIS A 59 -17.63 4.72 4.85
C HIS A 59 -16.34 5.57 4.90
N PRO A 60 -15.42 5.40 3.93
CA PRO A 60 -14.12 6.08 3.94
C PRO A 60 -14.21 7.60 3.79
N ASN A 61 -15.36 8.11 3.33
CA ASN A 61 -15.60 9.53 3.08
C ASN A 61 -16.45 10.17 4.19
N ASP A 62 -16.77 9.44 5.27
CA ASP A 62 -17.51 9.97 6.42
C ASP A 62 -16.56 10.69 7.39
N PRO A 63 -16.76 12.01 7.64
CA PRO A 63 -15.89 12.78 8.51
C PRO A 63 -16.13 12.54 10.02
N GLU A 64 -17.19 11.83 10.44
CA GLU A 64 -17.63 11.80 11.85
C GLU A 64 -16.47 11.46 12.81
N PHE A 65 -15.68 10.44 12.51
CA PHE A 65 -14.56 10.04 13.38
C PHE A 65 -13.31 10.90 13.21
N ILE A 66 -13.12 11.51 12.05
CA ILE A 66 -12.00 12.40 11.77
C ILE A 66 -12.12 13.65 12.63
N ASP A 67 -13.32 14.26 12.64
CA ASP A 67 -13.64 15.43 13.47
C ASP A 67 -13.49 15.16 14.97
N LEU A 68 -13.47 13.89 15.38
CA LEU A 68 -13.44 13.47 16.78
C LEU A 68 -12.05 12.98 17.22
N GLY A 69 -11.04 13.01 16.33
CA GLY A 69 -9.65 12.72 16.67
C GLY A 69 -9.24 11.25 16.50
N ILE A 70 -9.80 10.56 15.51
CA ILE A 70 -9.42 9.16 15.23
C ILE A 70 -7.94 9.03 14.83
N PHE A 71 -7.37 10.01 14.12
CA PHE A 71 -5.99 9.92 13.66
C PHE A 71 -4.99 9.99 14.81
N GLU A 72 -5.19 10.89 15.76
CA GLU A 72 -4.38 11.00 16.98
C GLU A 72 -4.48 9.70 17.80
N CYS A 73 -5.69 9.15 17.93
CA CYS A 73 -5.93 7.89 18.62
C CYS A 73 -5.16 6.73 17.95
N MET A 74 -5.28 6.57 16.64
CA MET A 74 -4.60 5.49 15.90
C MET A 74 -3.08 5.66 15.95
N ALA A 75 -2.56 6.88 15.79
CA ALA A 75 -1.13 7.14 15.91
C ALA A 75 -0.59 6.80 17.31
N ALA A 76 -1.33 7.16 18.36
CA ALA A 76 -0.97 6.85 19.75
C ALA A 76 -0.97 5.33 20.02
N LEU A 77 -1.94 4.59 19.47
CA LEU A 77 -2.00 3.12 19.60
C LEU A 77 -0.84 2.42 18.89
N ILE A 78 -0.45 2.88 17.69
CA ILE A 78 0.76 2.37 17.01
C ILE A 78 2.00 2.62 17.89
N TRP A 79 2.16 3.83 18.42
CA TRP A 79 3.26 4.15 19.31
C TRP A 79 3.27 3.31 20.58
N LYS A 80 2.11 3.03 21.16
CA LYS A 80 1.99 2.15 22.32
C LYS A 80 2.47 0.74 22.01
N GLY A 81 2.05 0.18 20.88
CA GLY A 81 2.52 -1.14 20.43
C GLY A 81 4.03 -1.19 20.22
N LEU A 82 4.60 -0.13 19.65
CA LEU A 82 6.04 -0.02 19.43
C LEU A 82 6.85 0.13 20.73
N LYS A 83 6.33 0.85 21.74
CA LYS A 83 7.07 1.20 22.96
C LYS A 83 6.81 0.27 24.14
N ASN A 84 5.66 -0.39 24.19
CA ASN A 84 5.25 -1.22 25.31
C ASN A 84 5.04 -2.68 24.86
N ARG A 85 6.14 -3.45 24.85
CA ARG A 85 6.11 -4.88 24.48
C ARG A 85 5.20 -5.71 25.38
N ARG A 86 5.10 -5.38 26.67
CA ARG A 86 4.23 -6.10 27.61
C ARG A 86 2.76 -5.93 27.23
N TRP A 87 2.35 -4.70 26.96
CA TRP A 87 1.00 -4.41 26.45
C TRP A 87 0.74 -5.07 25.11
N LEU A 88 1.70 -5.01 24.17
CA LEU A 88 1.55 -5.62 22.85
C LEU A 88 1.36 -7.14 22.92
N SER A 89 2.07 -7.81 23.84
CA SER A 89 1.95 -9.27 24.04
C SER A 89 0.74 -9.70 24.87
N HIS A 90 -0.06 -8.75 25.38
CA HIS A 90 -1.21 -9.04 26.22
C HIS A 90 -2.47 -9.24 25.36
N ASP A 91 -3.25 -10.29 25.66
CA ASP A 91 -4.51 -10.62 24.98
C ASP A 91 -4.37 -10.58 23.44
N GLN A 92 -5.20 -9.79 22.75
CA GLN A 92 -5.18 -9.61 21.31
C GLN A 92 -4.61 -8.23 20.91
N ASN A 93 -3.79 -7.61 21.76
CA ASN A 93 -3.23 -6.29 21.46
C ASN A 93 -2.22 -6.32 20.31
N VAL A 94 -1.65 -7.49 19.99
CA VAL A 94 -0.73 -7.68 18.86
C VAL A 94 -1.33 -7.26 17.51
N TYR A 95 -2.66 -7.31 17.37
CA TYR A 95 -3.37 -6.90 16.16
C TYR A 95 -3.59 -5.39 16.04
N ILE A 96 -3.44 -4.64 17.14
CA ILE A 96 -3.85 -3.24 17.21
C ILE A 96 -3.04 -2.34 16.25
N PRO A 97 -1.69 -2.41 16.20
CA PRO A 97 -0.93 -1.58 15.27
C PRO A 97 -1.31 -1.81 13.80
N TYR A 98 -1.63 -3.05 13.44
CA TYR A 98 -2.12 -3.41 12.11
C TYR A 98 -3.45 -2.72 11.78
N TYR A 99 -4.47 -2.86 12.64
CA TYR A 99 -5.76 -2.23 12.41
C TYR A 99 -5.67 -0.70 12.45
N ALA A 100 -4.88 -0.13 13.35
CA ALA A 100 -4.70 1.31 13.48
C ALA A 100 -4.10 1.94 12.20
N ALA A 101 -3.07 1.32 11.63
CA ALA A 101 -2.50 1.75 10.35
C ALA A 101 -3.50 1.60 9.20
N HIS A 102 -4.32 0.54 9.22
CA HIS A 102 -5.39 0.34 8.24
C HIS A 102 -6.48 1.42 8.31
N VAL A 103 -6.92 1.79 9.52
CA VAL A 103 -7.89 2.88 9.74
C VAL A 103 -7.37 4.18 9.14
N ILE A 104 -6.11 4.54 9.47
CA ILE A 104 -5.46 5.73 8.90
C ILE A 104 -5.51 5.66 7.37
N GLY A 105 -4.99 4.57 6.79
CA GLY A 105 -4.95 4.42 5.35
C GLY A 105 -6.33 4.44 4.68
N SER A 106 -7.37 3.90 5.31
CA SER A 106 -8.71 3.85 4.70
C SER A 106 -9.38 5.23 4.64
N TYR A 107 -9.27 6.06 5.68
CA TYR A 107 -9.82 7.42 5.63
C TYR A 107 -9.03 8.34 4.69
N THR A 108 -7.72 8.12 4.52
CA THR A 108 -6.89 8.99 3.68
C THR A 108 -6.86 8.59 2.21
N MET A 109 -7.64 7.58 1.78
CA MET A 109 -7.49 7.01 0.43
C MET A 109 -8.18 7.79 -0.68
N ASN A 110 -9.24 8.53 -0.36
CA ASN A 110 -10.08 9.20 -1.37
C ASN A 110 -10.16 10.72 -1.21
N MET A 111 -9.98 11.25 0.01
CA MET A 111 -10.21 12.65 0.33
C MET A 111 -8.92 13.34 0.76
N GLU A 112 -8.49 14.37 0.01
CA GLU A 112 -7.28 15.14 0.33
C GLU A 112 -7.38 15.83 1.69
N GLU A 113 -8.55 16.38 2.04
CA GLU A 113 -8.82 17.03 3.33
C GLU A 113 -8.58 16.09 4.52
N PHE A 114 -8.90 14.80 4.36
CA PHE A 114 -8.69 13.79 5.38
C PHE A 114 -7.21 13.43 5.48
N ALA A 115 -6.50 13.35 4.35
CA ALA A 115 -5.05 13.20 4.34
C ALA A 115 -4.34 14.37 5.04
N VAL A 116 -4.74 15.61 4.77
CA VAL A 116 -4.20 16.81 5.45
C VAL A 116 -4.43 16.73 6.96
N SER A 117 -5.65 16.36 7.38
CA SER A 117 -5.99 16.19 8.80
C SER A 117 -5.13 15.11 9.47
N ALA A 118 -4.89 13.98 8.79
CA ALA A 118 -4.03 12.91 9.29
C ALA A 118 -2.57 13.38 9.46
N VAL A 119 -2.03 14.16 8.51
CA VAL A 119 -0.69 14.74 8.62
C VAL A 119 -0.60 15.69 9.81
N GLN A 120 -1.60 16.56 10.00
CA GLN A 120 -1.66 17.49 11.14
C GLN A 120 -1.77 16.76 12.49
N ALA A 121 -2.47 15.63 12.53
CA ALA A 121 -2.57 14.75 13.69
C ALA A 121 -1.26 13.97 13.99
N GLY A 122 -0.23 14.10 13.15
CA GLY A 122 1.09 13.51 13.40
C GLY A 122 1.16 12.00 13.16
N VAL A 123 0.42 11.47 12.18
CA VAL A 123 0.43 10.02 11.87
C VAL A 123 1.73 9.53 11.21
N ILE A 124 2.47 10.41 10.50
CA ILE A 124 3.62 9.98 9.69
C ILE A 124 4.70 9.28 10.52
N PRO A 125 5.18 9.83 11.65
CA PRO A 125 6.26 9.20 12.42
C PRO A 125 5.94 7.77 12.88
N SER A 126 4.70 7.50 13.32
CA SER A 126 4.32 6.15 13.77
C SER A 126 4.24 5.16 12.60
N LEU A 127 3.73 5.60 11.44
CA LEU A 127 3.73 4.80 10.21
C LEU A 127 5.15 4.51 9.70
N VAL A 128 6.08 5.47 9.80
CA VAL A 128 7.48 5.28 9.42
C VAL A 128 8.16 4.23 10.29
N GLU A 129 7.91 4.20 11.60
CA GLU A 129 8.44 3.13 12.46
C GLU A 129 7.91 1.74 12.06
N LEU A 130 6.63 1.64 11.68
CA LEU A 130 6.09 0.40 11.15
C LEU A 130 6.76 0.04 9.81
N LEU A 131 6.95 1.00 8.91
CA LEU A 131 7.63 0.82 7.61
C LEU A 131 9.06 0.29 7.78
N ARG A 132 9.78 0.74 8.82
CA ARG A 132 11.12 0.22 9.18
C ARG A 132 11.12 -1.24 9.63
N GLY A 133 9.97 -1.88 9.77
CA GLY A 133 9.87 -3.27 10.22
C GLY A 133 10.11 -3.43 11.72
N ARG A 134 9.81 -2.40 12.51
CA ARG A 134 9.92 -2.46 13.99
C ARG A 134 8.99 -3.51 14.62
N LEU A 135 7.93 -3.88 13.93
CA LEU A 135 7.06 -5.02 14.26
C LEU A 135 7.32 -6.12 13.23
N THR A 136 6.39 -6.36 12.31
CA THR A 136 6.53 -7.40 11.29
C THR A 136 6.19 -6.89 9.90
N TRP A 137 6.39 -7.75 8.89
CA TRP A 137 6.04 -7.47 7.49
C TRP A 137 4.54 -7.22 7.29
N VAL A 138 3.69 -7.75 8.19
CA VAL A 138 2.25 -7.51 8.19
C VAL A 138 1.95 -6.04 8.46
N GLU A 139 2.62 -5.42 9.43
CA GLU A 139 2.48 -4.00 9.72
C GLU A 139 3.18 -3.12 8.68
N GLN A 140 4.32 -3.55 8.14
CA GLN A 140 4.97 -2.84 7.01
C GLN A 140 4.03 -2.69 5.82
N ARG A 141 3.27 -3.74 5.50
CA ARG A 141 2.30 -3.75 4.39
C ARG A 141 1.26 -2.65 4.53
N VAL A 142 0.68 -2.50 5.71
CA VAL A 142 -0.38 -1.52 5.93
C VAL A 142 0.17 -0.10 6.11
N ALA A 143 1.39 0.01 6.66
CA ALA A 143 2.09 1.28 6.78
C ALA A 143 2.46 1.85 5.41
N VAL A 144 3.02 1.04 4.50
CA VAL A 144 3.35 1.51 3.14
C VAL A 144 2.11 1.91 2.35
N ARG A 145 0.98 1.21 2.53
CA ARG A 145 -0.31 1.62 1.95
C ARG A 145 -0.77 2.99 2.46
N ALA A 146 -0.77 3.19 3.77
CA ALA A 146 -1.20 4.45 4.37
C ALA A 146 -0.31 5.62 3.93
N LEU A 147 1.01 5.42 3.95
CA LEU A 147 1.98 6.41 3.46
C LEU A 147 1.79 6.69 1.95
N GLY A 148 1.51 5.66 1.15
CA GLY A 148 1.17 5.81 -0.27
C GLY A 148 -0.06 6.69 -0.52
N HIS A 149 -1.12 6.51 0.26
CA HIS A 149 -2.31 7.36 0.17
C HIS A 149 -1.99 8.81 0.55
N LEU A 150 -1.26 9.03 1.64
CA LEU A 150 -0.80 10.36 2.03
C LEU A 150 0.14 11.00 0.98
N ALA A 151 0.95 10.22 0.28
CA ALA A 151 1.86 10.73 -0.75
C ALA A 151 1.17 11.07 -2.08
N THR A 152 -0.05 10.60 -2.31
CA THR A 152 -0.79 10.82 -3.56
C THR A 152 -1.18 12.29 -3.74
N TYR A 153 -1.44 13.01 -2.66
CA TYR A 153 -1.92 14.40 -2.73
C TYR A 153 -0.78 15.42 -2.71
N ALA A 154 -0.95 16.48 -3.49
CA ALA A 154 0.06 17.54 -3.60
C ALA A 154 0.31 18.26 -2.26
N ASN A 155 -0.73 18.46 -1.45
CA ASN A 155 -0.60 19.18 -0.17
C ASN A 155 0.06 18.36 0.95
N THR A 156 -0.01 17.04 0.89
CA THR A 156 0.55 16.16 1.93
C THR A 156 1.87 15.51 1.51
N PHE A 157 2.15 15.41 0.21
CA PHE A 157 3.41 14.87 -0.30
C PHE A 157 4.67 15.52 0.32
N PRO A 158 4.78 16.85 0.50
CA PRO A 158 5.96 17.45 1.12
C PRO A 158 6.24 16.93 2.54
N ALA A 159 5.18 16.66 3.32
CA ALA A 159 5.34 16.08 4.65
C ALA A 159 5.93 14.66 4.57
N ILE A 160 5.45 13.83 3.64
CA ILE A 160 6.02 12.50 3.39
C ILE A 160 7.47 12.59 2.89
N ALA A 161 7.74 13.44 1.91
CA ALA A 161 9.06 13.61 1.32
C ALA A 161 10.11 14.17 2.29
N SER A 162 9.67 14.92 3.33
CA SER A 162 10.57 15.42 4.38
C SER A 162 11.19 14.30 5.24
N HIS A 163 10.58 13.10 5.26
CA HIS A 163 11.14 11.91 5.86
C HIS A 163 12.00 11.16 4.83
N GLY A 164 13.27 11.54 4.73
CA GLY A 164 14.18 11.08 3.66
C GLY A 164 14.29 9.57 3.47
N GLU A 165 14.11 8.78 4.53
CA GLU A 165 14.21 7.31 4.48
C GLU A 165 13.00 6.61 3.84
N ILE A 166 11.85 7.28 3.69
CA ILE A 166 10.61 6.64 3.21
C ILE A 166 10.82 6.07 1.80
N LEU A 167 11.47 6.83 0.92
CA LEU A 167 11.72 6.38 -0.46
C LEU A 167 12.63 5.16 -0.48
N GLU A 168 13.69 5.17 0.32
CA GLU A 168 14.69 4.10 0.37
C GLU A 168 14.11 2.81 0.96
N LEU A 169 13.34 2.92 2.05
CA LEU A 169 12.60 1.80 2.64
C LEU A 169 11.57 1.22 1.66
N SER A 170 10.89 2.08 0.88
CA SER A 170 9.92 1.64 -0.12
C SER A 170 10.60 0.88 -1.26
N ILE A 171 11.75 1.35 -1.74
CA ILE A 171 12.57 0.65 -2.75
C ILE A 171 13.01 -0.71 -2.21
N GLN A 172 13.52 -0.76 -0.98
CA GLN A 172 13.93 -2.01 -0.34
C GLN A 172 12.75 -2.99 -0.26
N LEU A 173 11.60 -2.56 0.24
CA LEU A 173 10.40 -3.39 0.31
C LEU A 173 9.98 -3.88 -1.07
N ALA A 174 9.86 -3.02 -2.07
CA ALA A 174 9.52 -3.44 -3.43
C ALA A 174 10.45 -4.55 -3.97
N MET A 175 11.75 -4.46 -3.67
CA MET A 175 12.76 -5.45 -4.08
C MET A 175 12.73 -6.75 -3.27
N SER A 176 12.26 -6.73 -2.01
CA SER A 176 12.36 -7.87 -1.09
C SER A 176 11.02 -8.41 -0.59
N SER A 177 9.86 -7.86 -0.98
CA SER A 177 8.54 -8.27 -0.45
C SER A 177 8.30 -9.78 -0.50
N LEU A 178 8.59 -10.39 -1.66
CA LEU A 178 8.41 -11.83 -1.84
C LEU A 178 9.35 -12.63 -0.94
N GLU A 179 10.62 -12.22 -0.86
CA GLU A 179 11.64 -12.86 -0.03
C GLU A 179 11.33 -12.72 1.46
N ILE A 180 10.86 -11.56 1.91
CA ILE A 180 10.46 -11.32 3.30
C ILE A 180 9.34 -12.30 3.68
N VAL A 181 8.28 -12.42 2.88
CA VAL A 181 7.18 -13.31 3.20
C VAL A 181 7.60 -14.78 3.08
N TYR A 182 8.39 -15.12 2.07
CA TYR A 182 8.89 -16.47 1.89
C TYR A 182 9.74 -16.93 3.08
N SER A 183 10.76 -16.15 3.46
CA SER A 183 11.66 -16.48 4.58
C SER A 183 10.96 -16.40 5.95
N HIS A 184 10.13 -15.38 6.20
CA HIS A 184 9.54 -15.16 7.53
C HIS A 184 8.24 -15.93 7.76
N PHE A 185 7.57 -16.41 6.72
CA PHE A 185 6.26 -17.07 6.84
C PHE A 185 6.20 -18.42 6.12
N TYR A 186 6.65 -18.50 4.86
CA TYR A 186 6.50 -19.71 4.05
C TYR A 186 7.44 -20.84 4.50
N GLN A 187 8.74 -20.57 4.58
CA GLN A 187 9.77 -21.56 4.95
C GLN A 187 9.63 -22.09 6.38
N ASN A 188 8.99 -21.33 7.25
CA ASN A 188 8.93 -21.58 8.68
C ASN A 188 7.50 -21.88 9.15
N ALA A 189 6.81 -22.83 8.49
CA ALA A 189 5.41 -23.16 8.77
C ALA A 189 5.14 -23.43 10.27
N ASP A 190 6.03 -24.17 10.94
CA ASP A 190 5.92 -24.51 12.36
C ASP A 190 6.20 -23.34 13.33
N ARG A 191 6.70 -22.20 12.81
CA ARG A 191 7.04 -21.00 13.60
C ARG A 191 6.23 -19.77 13.21
N ARG A 192 5.17 -19.95 12.42
CA ARG A 192 4.26 -18.86 12.06
C ARG A 192 3.64 -18.27 13.33
N LEU A 193 3.61 -16.95 13.39
CA LEU A 193 2.92 -16.26 14.47
C LEU A 193 1.41 -16.44 14.27
N SER A 194 0.70 -16.92 15.29
CA SER A 194 -0.74 -17.24 15.18
C SER A 194 -1.56 -16.05 14.67
N TYR A 195 -1.25 -14.84 15.14
CA TYR A 195 -1.96 -13.64 14.70
C TYR A 195 -1.76 -13.31 13.21
N HIS A 196 -0.63 -13.72 12.60
CA HIS A 196 -0.46 -13.61 11.15
C HIS A 196 -1.42 -14.55 10.43
N CYS A 197 -1.51 -15.81 10.86
CA CYS A 197 -2.44 -16.79 10.30
C CYS A 197 -3.90 -16.35 10.45
N ASP A 198 -4.25 -15.83 11.63
CA ASP A 198 -5.59 -15.34 11.94
C ASP A 198 -5.95 -14.12 11.06
N LEU A 199 -5.03 -13.17 10.89
CA LEU A 199 -5.22 -12.03 10.00
C LEU A 199 -5.40 -12.44 8.53
N LEU A 200 -4.62 -13.42 8.07
CA LEU A 200 -4.66 -13.90 6.68
C LEU A 200 -5.95 -14.65 6.35
N THR A 201 -6.46 -15.45 7.30
CA THR A 201 -7.52 -16.43 7.04
C THR A 201 -8.80 -16.19 7.82
N ARG A 202 -8.84 -15.14 8.66
CA ARG A 202 -9.90 -14.89 9.65
C ARG A 202 -10.10 -16.08 10.61
N GLY A 203 -9.01 -16.80 10.91
CA GLY A 203 -8.99 -17.96 11.80
C GLY A 203 -9.64 -19.23 11.22
N MET A 204 -9.89 -19.29 9.90
CA MET A 204 -10.58 -20.42 9.25
C MET A 204 -9.72 -21.18 8.23
N GLY A 205 -8.44 -20.87 8.11
CA GLY A 205 -7.58 -21.46 7.06
C GLY A 205 -6.68 -22.59 7.55
N ALA A 206 -6.50 -23.59 6.70
CA ALA A 206 -5.41 -24.56 6.83
C ALA A 206 -4.11 -24.01 6.21
N VAL A 207 -2.99 -24.68 6.44
CA VAL A 207 -1.63 -24.28 6.00
C VAL A 207 -1.57 -23.84 4.54
N GLU A 208 -2.27 -24.54 3.63
CA GLU A 208 -2.31 -24.19 2.20
C GLU A 208 -3.00 -22.83 1.95
N MET A 209 -4.13 -22.58 2.63
CA MET A 209 -4.84 -21.31 2.52
C MET A 209 -4.02 -20.16 3.09
N GLU A 210 -3.36 -20.37 4.23
CA GLU A 210 -2.44 -19.40 4.83
C GLU A 210 -1.30 -19.05 3.88
N SER A 211 -0.65 -20.05 3.28
CA SER A 211 0.46 -19.84 2.34
C SER A 211 0.03 -19.03 1.12
N ARG A 212 -1.09 -19.39 0.49
CA ARG A 212 -1.64 -18.64 -0.66
C ARG A 212 -1.99 -17.21 -0.27
N LYS A 213 -2.63 -16.99 0.89
CA LYS A 213 -2.95 -15.63 1.36
C LYS A 213 -1.70 -14.82 1.66
N ALA A 214 -0.64 -15.46 2.17
CA ALA A 214 0.64 -14.80 2.40
C ALA A 214 1.27 -14.35 1.08
N GLU A 215 1.23 -15.18 0.03
CA GLU A 215 1.70 -14.81 -1.32
C GLU A 215 0.91 -13.62 -1.91
N GLU A 216 -0.42 -13.60 -1.72
CA GLU A 216 -1.24 -12.45 -2.10
C GLU A 216 -0.79 -11.18 -1.35
N TRP A 217 -0.54 -11.28 -0.04
CA TRP A 217 -0.09 -10.13 0.76
C TRP A 217 1.34 -9.70 0.45
N ALA A 218 2.23 -10.62 0.07
CA ALA A 218 3.57 -10.31 -0.42
C ALA A 218 3.48 -9.46 -1.71
N SER A 219 2.56 -9.83 -2.59
CA SER A 219 2.30 -9.09 -3.83
C SER A 219 1.71 -7.70 -3.55
N GLN A 220 0.77 -7.59 -2.60
CA GLN A 220 0.25 -6.30 -2.14
C GLN A 220 1.35 -5.41 -1.54
N LEU A 221 2.25 -5.98 -0.73
CA LEU A 221 3.39 -5.24 -0.17
C LEU A 221 4.27 -4.67 -1.28
N GLN A 222 4.61 -5.47 -2.30
CA GLN A 222 5.37 -4.98 -3.47
C GLN A 222 4.60 -3.90 -4.23
N CYS A 223 3.33 -4.15 -4.53
CA CYS A 223 2.47 -3.23 -5.27
C CYS A 223 2.34 -1.86 -4.58
N TRP A 224 2.06 -1.84 -3.28
CA TRP A 224 1.89 -0.60 -2.52
C TRP A 224 3.22 0.14 -2.31
N SER A 225 4.33 -0.61 -2.22
CA SER A 225 5.68 -0.01 -2.23
C SER A 225 5.97 0.68 -3.56
N LEU A 226 5.67 0.03 -4.69
CA LEU A 226 5.81 0.63 -6.02
C LEU A 226 4.93 1.87 -6.20
N GLN A 227 3.69 1.84 -5.68
CA GLN A 227 2.80 3.01 -5.72
C GLN A 227 3.40 4.20 -4.96
N LEU A 228 3.93 3.97 -3.75
CA LEU A 228 4.59 5.02 -2.99
C LEU A 228 5.83 5.56 -3.72
N ILE A 229 6.68 4.70 -4.28
CA ILE A 229 7.83 5.11 -5.11
C ILE A 229 7.37 5.93 -6.32
N ASN A 230 6.24 5.56 -6.93
CA ASN A 230 5.69 6.29 -8.07
C ASN A 230 5.29 7.73 -7.70
N CYS A 231 4.76 7.97 -6.50
CA CYS A 231 4.51 9.32 -5.98
C CYS A 231 5.79 10.17 -5.97
N PHE A 232 6.92 9.59 -5.58
CA PHE A 232 8.23 10.27 -5.64
C PHE A 232 8.73 10.44 -7.08
N ALA A 233 8.55 9.44 -7.94
CA ALA A 233 9.03 9.45 -9.33
C ALA A 233 8.38 10.55 -10.19
N PHE A 234 7.18 11.05 -9.82
CA PHE A 234 6.57 12.23 -10.43
C PHE A 234 7.35 13.54 -10.19
N LYS A 235 8.31 13.55 -9.25
CA LYS A 235 9.14 14.73 -8.97
C LYS A 235 10.58 14.45 -9.40
N SER A 236 11.11 15.36 -10.21
CA SER A 236 12.39 15.15 -10.90
C SER A 236 13.58 15.07 -9.94
N GLU A 237 13.48 15.72 -8.78
CA GLU A 237 14.49 15.72 -7.72
C GLU A 237 14.74 14.32 -7.12
N PHE A 238 13.75 13.43 -7.13
CA PHE A 238 13.90 12.06 -6.59
C PHE A 238 14.36 11.05 -7.65
N LEU A 239 14.39 11.41 -8.93
CA LEU A 239 14.74 10.48 -10.00
C LEU A 239 16.16 9.93 -9.86
N SER A 240 17.10 10.66 -9.26
CA SER A 240 18.45 10.16 -8.99
C SER A 240 18.46 8.94 -8.05
N VAL A 241 17.51 8.88 -7.10
CA VAL A 241 17.36 7.77 -6.16
C VAL A 241 16.53 6.64 -6.78
N VAL A 242 15.43 6.98 -7.47
CA VAL A 242 14.55 6.01 -8.13
C VAL A 242 15.25 5.32 -9.31
N CYS A 243 16.16 6.00 -10.01
CA CYS A 243 16.85 5.46 -11.18
C CYS A 243 18.16 4.74 -10.85
N LYS A 244 18.35 4.27 -9.62
CA LYS A 244 19.52 3.45 -9.29
C LYS A 244 19.48 2.15 -10.11
N PRO A 245 20.59 1.74 -10.76
CA PRO A 245 20.58 0.61 -11.70
C PRO A 245 20.11 -0.72 -11.09
N ASP A 246 20.48 -0.99 -9.84
CA ASP A 246 20.12 -2.22 -9.11
C ASP A 246 18.61 -2.38 -8.86
N PHE A 247 17.90 -1.27 -8.73
CA PHE A 247 16.44 -1.24 -8.66
C PHE A 247 15.81 -1.27 -10.06
N LEU A 248 16.28 -0.41 -10.98
CA LEU A 248 15.71 -0.27 -12.33
C LEU A 248 15.65 -1.60 -13.10
N ILE A 249 16.71 -2.39 -13.08
CA ILE A 249 16.77 -3.67 -13.81
C ILE A 249 15.76 -4.71 -13.30
N LYS A 250 15.27 -4.54 -12.06
CA LYS A 250 14.31 -5.46 -11.45
C LYS A 250 12.87 -5.08 -11.72
N LEU A 251 12.59 -3.82 -12.08
CA LEU A 251 11.22 -3.32 -12.28
C LEU A 251 10.37 -4.15 -13.25
N PRO A 252 10.88 -4.64 -14.40
CA PRO A 252 10.07 -5.49 -15.27
C PRO A 252 9.62 -6.81 -14.65
N GLY A 253 10.31 -7.27 -13.61
CA GLY A 253 9.95 -8.47 -12.84
C GLY A 253 9.01 -8.21 -11.67
N MET A 254 8.61 -6.95 -11.41
CA MET A 254 7.75 -6.60 -10.28
C MET A 254 6.31 -6.42 -10.76
N TRP A 255 5.58 -7.53 -10.85
CA TRP A 255 4.24 -7.60 -11.43
C TRP A 255 3.12 -7.13 -10.48
N GLY A 256 3.38 -6.93 -9.18
CA GLY A 256 2.37 -6.42 -8.24
C GLY A 256 1.23 -7.39 -7.91
N GLY A 257 1.33 -8.67 -8.34
CA GLY A 257 0.41 -9.77 -8.03
C GLY A 257 -0.79 -9.87 -8.97
N LEU A 258 -1.17 -11.10 -9.33
CA LEU A 258 -2.34 -11.42 -10.17
C LEU A 258 -3.68 -10.88 -9.65
N VAL A 259 -3.76 -10.52 -8.37
CA VAL A 259 -5.01 -10.08 -7.70
C VAL A 259 -5.27 -8.57 -7.87
N ASN A 260 -4.29 -7.79 -8.36
CA ASN A 260 -4.45 -6.36 -8.59
C ASN A 260 -4.27 -6.03 -10.09
N GLU A 261 -5.23 -6.46 -10.90
CA GLU A 261 -5.25 -6.27 -12.37
C GLU A 261 -5.08 -4.80 -12.78
N ASN A 262 -5.52 -3.86 -11.93
CA ASN A 262 -5.39 -2.42 -12.18
C ASN A 262 -4.08 -1.81 -11.65
N SER A 263 -3.19 -2.61 -11.06
CA SER A 263 -1.88 -2.11 -10.62
C SER A 263 -1.03 -1.77 -11.82
N PRO A 264 -0.48 -0.55 -11.91
CA PRO A 264 0.44 -0.22 -12.98
C PRO A 264 1.79 -0.95 -12.79
N ALA A 265 2.03 -1.62 -11.64
CA ALA A 265 3.17 -2.48 -11.37
C ALA A 265 4.54 -1.79 -11.66
N GLY A 266 5.60 -2.57 -11.84
CA GLY A 266 6.93 -2.02 -12.16
C GLY A 266 6.96 -1.31 -13.52
N ILE A 267 6.13 -1.72 -14.48
CA ILE A 267 6.06 -1.10 -15.82
C ILE A 267 5.46 0.30 -15.76
N GLY A 268 4.48 0.51 -14.91
CA GLY A 268 3.89 1.81 -14.63
C GLY A 268 4.87 2.78 -14.00
N LEU A 269 5.71 2.30 -13.09
CA LEU A 269 6.80 3.10 -12.55
C LEU A 269 7.82 3.45 -13.64
N LEU A 270 8.18 2.48 -14.49
CA LEU A 270 9.04 2.74 -15.66
C LEU A 270 8.43 3.78 -16.61
N ARG A 271 7.12 3.74 -16.81
CA ARG A 271 6.38 4.73 -17.58
C ARG A 271 6.52 6.12 -16.96
N THR A 272 6.29 6.27 -15.67
CA THR A 272 6.52 7.56 -14.98
C THR A 272 7.97 8.03 -15.12
N ILE A 273 8.95 7.14 -14.97
CA ILE A 273 10.37 7.46 -15.13
C ILE A 273 10.68 7.93 -16.57
N CYS A 274 10.25 7.19 -17.59
CA CYS A 274 10.47 7.49 -19.00
C CYS A 274 9.74 8.75 -19.46
N HIS A 275 8.63 9.11 -18.82
CA HIS A 275 7.95 10.38 -19.09
C HIS A 275 8.88 11.57 -18.80
N HIS A 276 9.71 11.48 -17.75
CA HIS A 276 10.71 12.49 -17.43
C HIS A 276 11.99 12.35 -18.26
N LYS A 277 12.44 13.45 -18.87
CA LYS A 277 13.71 13.51 -19.61
C LYS A 277 14.91 12.98 -18.80
N LEU A 278 14.97 13.30 -17.50
CA LEU A 278 16.03 12.82 -16.60
C LEU A 278 15.99 11.31 -16.35
N GLY A 279 14.82 10.67 -16.46
CA GLY A 279 14.66 9.23 -16.26
C GLY A 279 14.97 8.40 -17.50
N ARG A 280 14.79 8.95 -18.70
CA ARG A 280 15.06 8.25 -19.98
C ARG A 280 16.52 7.81 -20.12
N GLY A 281 17.46 8.66 -19.74
CA GLY A 281 18.90 8.35 -19.82
C GLY A 281 19.28 7.08 -19.04
N PRO A 282 18.97 7.00 -17.73
CA PRO A 282 19.16 5.79 -16.93
C PRO A 282 18.51 4.54 -17.54
N VAL A 283 17.27 4.64 -18.03
CA VAL A 283 16.56 3.51 -18.65
C VAL A 283 17.27 3.05 -19.94
N ALA A 284 17.62 3.97 -20.84
CA ALA A 284 18.30 3.66 -22.10
C ALA A 284 19.70 3.06 -21.89
N ASN A 285 20.37 3.38 -20.78
CA ASN A 285 21.68 2.81 -20.44
C ASN A 285 21.59 1.36 -19.93
N CYS A 286 20.39 0.87 -19.62
CA CYS A 286 20.17 -0.49 -19.15
C CYS A 286 19.69 -1.39 -20.30
N SER A 287 20.62 -1.98 -21.05
CA SER A 287 20.31 -2.79 -22.24
C SER A 287 19.31 -3.93 -21.99
N GLY A 288 19.37 -4.60 -20.84
CA GLY A 288 18.42 -5.65 -20.46
C GLY A 288 17.02 -5.12 -20.09
N LEU A 289 16.93 -3.88 -19.60
CA LEU A 289 15.67 -3.22 -19.32
C LEU A 289 14.95 -2.82 -20.62
N VAL A 290 15.69 -2.29 -21.59
CA VAL A 290 15.15 -2.01 -22.94
C VAL A 290 14.63 -3.28 -23.60
N GLU A 291 15.36 -4.38 -23.47
CA GLU A 291 14.94 -5.68 -23.99
C GLU A 291 13.68 -6.22 -23.31
N ALA A 292 13.58 -6.08 -21.98
CA ALA A 292 12.37 -6.43 -21.24
C ALA A 292 11.16 -5.59 -21.71
N LEU A 293 11.34 -4.29 -21.92
CA LEU A 293 10.30 -3.42 -22.48
C LEU A 293 9.90 -3.85 -23.91
N CYS A 294 10.84 -4.22 -24.78
CA CYS A 294 10.53 -4.76 -26.11
C CYS A 294 9.74 -6.08 -26.05
N ASN A 295 10.02 -6.93 -25.07
CA ASN A 295 9.31 -8.19 -24.89
C ASN A 295 7.89 -7.97 -24.38
N ILE A 296 7.70 -7.08 -23.40
CA ILE A 296 6.38 -6.73 -22.86
C ILE A 296 5.55 -5.96 -23.89
N ALA A 297 6.17 -5.06 -24.66
CA ALA A 297 5.48 -4.37 -25.74
C ALA A 297 4.93 -5.34 -26.80
N ARG A 298 5.55 -6.52 -26.97
CA ARG A 298 5.11 -7.58 -27.89
C ARG A 298 4.22 -8.65 -27.25
N SER A 299 3.99 -8.59 -25.94
CA SER A 299 3.07 -9.51 -25.28
C SER A 299 1.62 -9.03 -25.42
N SER A 300 0.65 -9.90 -25.13
CA SER A 300 -0.78 -9.56 -25.07
C SER A 300 -1.22 -9.18 -23.66
N ASP A 301 -0.28 -8.77 -22.80
CA ASP A 301 -0.56 -8.42 -21.40
C ASP A 301 -1.16 -7.02 -21.30
N ASP A 302 -1.89 -6.75 -20.21
CA ASP A 302 -2.55 -5.45 -19.95
C ASP A 302 -1.57 -4.26 -19.90
N TRP A 303 -0.27 -4.53 -19.80
CA TRP A 303 0.78 -3.50 -19.67
C TRP A 303 1.51 -3.21 -20.98
N GLN A 304 1.11 -3.85 -22.07
CA GLN A 304 1.67 -3.68 -23.40
C GLN A 304 1.77 -2.19 -23.78
N PHE A 305 0.68 -1.44 -23.63
CA PHE A 305 0.63 -0.03 -23.99
C PHE A 305 1.60 0.84 -23.16
N MET A 306 1.79 0.52 -21.88
CA MET A 306 2.73 1.25 -21.02
C MET A 306 4.18 0.99 -21.44
N ALA A 307 4.50 -0.23 -21.87
CA ALA A 307 5.80 -0.56 -22.42
C ALA A 307 6.04 0.16 -23.76
N ILE A 308 5.03 0.20 -24.64
CA ILE A 308 5.08 0.95 -25.90
C ILE A 308 5.34 2.45 -25.63
N ASP A 309 4.62 3.07 -24.70
CA ASP A 309 4.84 4.47 -24.30
C ASP A 309 6.29 4.72 -23.89
N CYS A 310 6.87 3.84 -23.06
CA CYS A 310 8.27 3.92 -22.66
C CYS A 310 9.20 3.90 -23.88
N LEU A 311 9.02 2.92 -24.76
CA LEU A 311 9.85 2.73 -25.95
C LEU A 311 9.78 3.93 -26.90
N LEU A 312 8.58 4.48 -27.12
CA LEU A 312 8.38 5.67 -27.95
C LEU A 312 9.09 6.89 -27.35
N TRP A 313 8.99 7.12 -26.04
CA TRP A 313 9.68 8.24 -25.40
C TRP A 313 11.21 8.11 -25.46
N LEU A 314 11.75 6.90 -25.37
CA LEU A 314 13.19 6.66 -25.54
C LEU A 314 13.67 6.90 -26.98
N LEU A 315 12.85 6.57 -27.98
CA LEU A 315 13.16 6.83 -29.41
C LEU A 315 13.03 8.30 -29.78
N GLN A 316 12.03 8.99 -29.23
CA GLN A 316 11.77 10.42 -29.51
C GLN A 316 12.80 11.34 -28.87
N ASP A 317 13.51 10.88 -27.82
CA ASP A 317 14.53 11.67 -27.16
C ASP A 317 15.89 11.55 -27.88
N PRO A 318 16.44 12.65 -28.44
CA PRO A 318 17.71 12.62 -29.16
C PRO A 318 18.89 12.11 -28.34
N SER A 319 18.81 12.21 -27.00
CA SER A 319 19.88 11.76 -26.10
C SER A 319 19.90 10.25 -25.85
N THR A 320 18.81 9.54 -26.18
CA THR A 320 18.67 8.10 -25.96
C THR A 320 18.41 7.30 -27.23
N CYS A 321 17.85 7.92 -28.28
CA CYS A 321 17.44 7.25 -29.53
C CYS A 321 18.54 6.35 -30.12
N TYR A 322 19.75 6.88 -30.30
CA TYR A 322 20.88 6.16 -30.88
C TYR A 322 21.34 4.94 -30.06
N LYS A 323 20.98 4.87 -28.77
CA LYS A 323 21.32 3.74 -27.89
C LYS A 323 20.32 2.59 -27.99
N VAL A 324 19.07 2.91 -28.33
CA VAL A 324 17.96 1.97 -28.22
C VAL A 324 17.39 1.56 -29.58
N ILE A 325 17.62 2.36 -30.63
CA ILE A 325 16.97 2.19 -31.95
C ILE A 325 17.13 0.78 -32.52
N ASP A 326 18.31 0.18 -32.41
CA ASP A 326 18.58 -1.16 -32.96
C ASP A 326 17.75 -2.26 -32.29
N LYS A 327 17.35 -2.07 -31.03
CA LYS A 327 16.47 -3.01 -30.30
C LYS A 327 15.00 -2.66 -30.42
N VAL A 328 14.69 -1.37 -30.38
CA VAL A 328 13.31 -0.89 -30.26
C VAL A 328 12.60 -0.84 -31.62
N ALA A 329 13.30 -0.46 -32.69
CA ALA A 329 12.68 -0.36 -34.01
C ALA A 329 12.12 -1.71 -34.50
N PRO A 330 12.85 -2.85 -34.41
CA PRO A 330 12.28 -4.15 -34.78
C PRO A 330 11.03 -4.49 -33.96
N ALA A 331 11.06 -4.27 -32.64
CA ALA A 331 9.93 -4.60 -31.76
C ALA A 331 8.66 -3.80 -32.08
N LEU A 332 8.79 -2.54 -32.47
CA LEU A 332 7.66 -1.70 -32.88
C LEU A 332 7.16 -2.02 -34.30
N ILE A 333 8.04 -2.43 -35.22
CA ILE A 333 7.65 -2.89 -36.56
C ILE A 333 6.81 -4.17 -36.44
N ASP A 334 7.25 -5.14 -35.65
CA ASP A 334 6.50 -6.38 -35.38
C ASP A 334 5.05 -6.07 -34.97
N LEU A 335 4.87 -5.09 -34.07
CA LEU A 335 3.55 -4.67 -33.58
C LEU A 335 2.68 -3.99 -34.63
N ALA A 336 3.28 -3.14 -35.47
CA ALA A 336 2.58 -2.48 -36.56
C ALA A 336 2.11 -3.51 -37.61
N GLU A 337 2.94 -4.52 -37.90
CA GLU A 337 2.60 -5.61 -38.81
C GLU A 337 1.50 -6.52 -38.26
N ILE A 338 1.54 -6.88 -36.97
CA ILE A 338 0.46 -7.63 -36.31
C ILE A 338 -0.86 -6.85 -36.34
N SER A 339 -0.82 -5.54 -36.11
CA SER A 339 -2.01 -4.68 -36.17
C SER A 339 -2.56 -4.59 -37.60
N ALA A 340 -1.69 -4.54 -38.61
CA ALA A 340 -2.08 -4.53 -40.02
C ALA A 340 -2.71 -5.86 -40.48
N LEU A 341 -2.31 -6.99 -39.88
CA LEU A 341 -2.93 -8.30 -40.10
C LEU A 341 -4.32 -8.41 -39.43
N GLY A 342 -4.66 -7.51 -38.50
CA GLY A 342 -5.89 -7.50 -37.69
C GLY A 342 -7.14 -6.87 -38.32
N ILE A 343 -7.08 -6.33 -39.55
CA ILE A 343 -8.30 -5.90 -40.28
C ILE A 343 -8.95 -7.13 -40.95
N THR A 344 -9.42 -8.09 -40.14
CA THR A 344 -10.45 -9.07 -40.55
C THR A 344 -11.14 -9.66 -39.33
N LYS A 345 -11.95 -8.84 -38.67
CA LYS A 345 -13.32 -9.12 -38.17
C LYS A 345 -13.59 -8.26 -36.95
N SER A 346 -14.60 -7.41 -37.09
CA SER A 346 -15.38 -6.89 -35.98
C SER A 346 -15.78 -8.02 -35.04
N LEU A 347 -15.11 -8.13 -33.90
CA LEU A 347 -15.72 -8.71 -32.71
C LEU A 347 -16.37 -7.54 -31.98
N GLY A 348 -17.68 -7.41 -32.19
CA GLY A 348 -18.51 -6.49 -31.44
C GLY A 348 -18.41 -6.82 -29.96
N ILE A 349 -18.26 -5.77 -29.16
CA ILE A 349 -18.42 -5.82 -27.71
C ILE A 349 -19.40 -4.70 -27.36
N LEU A 350 -20.52 -5.14 -26.80
CA LEU A 350 -21.49 -4.35 -26.04
C LEU A 350 -20.87 -3.91 -24.71
#